data_AF-A0A6J4T9F5-F1
#
_entry.id   AF-A0A6J4T9F5-F1
#
_cell.length_a   1.000
_cell.length_b   1.000
_cell.length_c   1.000
_cell.angle_alpha   90.00
_cell.angle_beta   90.00
_cell.angle_gamma   90.00
#
_symmetry.space_group_name_H-M   'P 1'
#
loop_
_entity.id
_entity.type
_entity.pdbx_description
1 polymer ?
#
loop_
_entity_poly.entity_id
_entity_poly.type
_entity_poly.pdbx_seq_one_letter_code
_entity_poly.pdbx_strand_id
1 'polypeptide(L)'
;MGSFSEVVMSLDFRVDTPAEVLAAFSALEQPIPGDAWWGPAPALPEPVIEPVQWWSPDWREAGETDEFEAEPWRHDWASWLSGSMSGSTVASAALVWTLSKRWNLTCRCSFKSWAEAIFVFLEWLGPFIDSWEDRPRLVGYIDDEQEPRPYLLWVQHRRLVMEDLNPGGG
;
A
#
# COMPACT_ATOMS: atom_id res chain seq x y z
N MET A 1 24.91 -3.76 -6.87
CA MET A 1 23.68 -4.18 -7.58
C MET A 1 22.52 -3.72 -6.72
N GLY A 2 21.45 -3.18 -7.29
CA GLY A 2 20.28 -2.80 -6.48
C GLY A 2 19.40 -4.03 -6.26
N SER A 3 18.83 -4.18 -5.05
CA SER A 3 17.86 -5.23 -4.73
C SER A 3 16.53 -4.98 -5.44
N PHE A 4 15.78 -6.04 -5.70
CA PHE A 4 14.36 -5.96 -6.00
C PHE A 4 13.53 -6.60 -4.88
N SER A 5 12.46 -5.93 -4.49
CA SER A 5 11.49 -6.44 -3.53
C SER A 5 10.09 -6.47 -4.14
N GLU A 6 9.38 -7.60 -4.03
CA GLU A 6 7.97 -7.73 -4.40
C GLU A 6 7.08 -7.50 -3.19
N VAL A 7 6.17 -6.52 -3.26
CA VAL A 7 5.12 -6.30 -2.26
C VAL A 7 3.84 -6.95 -2.74
N VAL A 8 3.24 -7.77 -1.88
CA VAL A 8 1.88 -8.28 -2.06
C VAL A 8 1.06 -7.95 -0.83
N MET A 9 -0.02 -7.18 -0.99
CA MET A 9 -0.88 -6.79 0.12
C MET A 9 -2.37 -6.76 -0.24
N SER A 10 -3.21 -7.01 0.76
CA SER A 10 -4.64 -6.75 0.77
C SER A 10 -5.02 -6.17 2.13
N LEU A 11 -5.57 -4.96 2.13
CA LEU A 11 -5.97 -4.25 3.33
C LEU A 11 -7.36 -3.66 3.16
N ASP A 12 -8.14 -3.67 4.24
CA ASP A 12 -9.42 -2.98 4.30
C ASP A 12 -9.23 -1.64 4.98
N PHE A 13 -9.67 -0.55 4.36
CA PHE A 13 -9.73 0.74 5.03
C PHE A 13 -10.85 0.73 6.09
N ARG A 14 -10.63 1.52 7.14
CA ARG A 14 -11.67 1.79 8.14
C ARG A 14 -12.81 2.57 7.51
N VAL A 15 -14.01 2.40 8.08
CA VAL A 15 -15.20 3.16 7.65
C VAL A 15 -15.06 4.66 7.88
N ASP A 16 -14.19 5.06 8.80
CA ASP A 16 -13.88 6.46 9.15
C ASP A 16 -12.53 6.93 8.57
N THR A 17 -11.96 6.21 7.60
CA THR A 17 -10.76 6.69 6.88
C THR A 17 -11.08 8.00 6.18
N PRO A 18 -10.23 9.04 6.33
CA PRO A 18 -10.43 10.33 5.68
C PRO A 18 -10.54 10.21 4.16
N ALA A 19 -11.36 11.05 3.55
CA ALA A 19 -11.67 10.97 2.12
C ALA A 19 -10.42 11.24 1.27
N GLU A 20 -9.55 12.15 1.71
CA GLU A 20 -8.27 12.49 1.08
C GLU A 20 -7.29 11.30 1.02
N VAL A 21 -7.32 10.40 2.01
CA VAL A 21 -6.51 9.18 2.01
C VAL A 21 -7.05 8.18 0.98
N LEU A 22 -8.38 8.02 0.90
CA LEU A 22 -9.01 7.18 -0.12
C LEU A 22 -8.83 7.77 -1.54
N ALA A 23 -8.80 9.10 -1.64
CA ALA A 23 -8.59 9.82 -2.90
C ALA A 23 -7.31 9.37 -3.59
N ALA A 24 -6.23 9.20 -2.82
CA ALA A 24 -4.93 8.75 -3.30
C ALA A 24 -4.98 7.46 -4.14
N PHE A 25 -5.97 6.61 -3.89
CA PHE A 25 -6.14 5.32 -4.54
C PHE A 25 -7.36 5.29 -5.49
N SER A 26 -8.07 6.40 -5.69
CA SER A 26 -9.35 6.39 -6.42
C SER A 26 -9.22 6.04 -7.89
N ALA A 27 -8.07 6.33 -8.51
CA ALA A 27 -7.78 5.89 -9.88
C ALA A 27 -7.65 4.35 -10.02
N LEU A 28 -7.53 3.61 -8.91
CA LEU A 28 -7.50 2.14 -8.88
C LEU A 28 -8.90 1.53 -8.68
N GLU A 29 -9.95 2.35 -8.54
CA GLU A 29 -11.32 1.90 -8.29
C GLU A 29 -11.78 0.90 -9.37
N GLN A 30 -12.28 -0.24 -8.90
CA GLN A 30 -12.93 -1.22 -9.77
C GLN A 30 -14.44 -1.03 -9.79
N PRO A 31 -15.07 -1.13 -10.98
CA PRO A 31 -16.51 -0.95 -11.11
C PRO A 31 -17.28 -2.02 -10.34
N ILE A 32 -18.33 -1.60 -9.62
CA ILE A 32 -19.27 -2.50 -8.98
C ILE A 32 -20.30 -2.96 -10.03
N PRO A 33 -20.63 -4.26 -10.10
CA PRO A 33 -21.73 -4.74 -10.93
C PRO A 33 -23.04 -3.99 -10.61
N GLY A 34 -23.77 -3.55 -11.63
CA GLY A 34 -24.98 -2.72 -11.44
C GLY A 34 -26.12 -3.40 -10.68
N ASP A 35 -26.08 -4.72 -10.53
CA ASP A 35 -27.03 -5.57 -9.79
C ASP A 35 -26.50 -6.04 -8.42
N ALA A 36 -25.33 -5.55 -7.99
CA ALA A 36 -24.74 -5.91 -6.71
C ALA A 36 -25.61 -5.43 -5.53
N TRP A 37 -26.17 -6.38 -4.78
CA TRP A 37 -27.03 -6.09 -3.62
C TRP A 37 -26.30 -5.41 -2.45
N TRP A 38 -24.96 -5.42 -2.45
CA TRP A 38 -24.10 -4.74 -1.47
C TRP A 38 -23.70 -3.32 -1.91
N GLY A 39 -24.20 -2.86 -3.06
CA GLY A 39 -23.99 -1.52 -3.59
C GLY A 39 -25.04 -0.50 -3.15
N PRO A 40 -24.86 0.78 -3.56
CA PRO A 40 -23.69 1.31 -4.27
C PRO A 40 -22.49 1.54 -3.33
N ALA A 41 -21.28 1.67 -3.90
CA ALA A 41 -20.15 2.26 -3.17
C ALA A 41 -20.39 3.75 -2.88
N PRO A 42 -19.83 4.28 -1.79
CA PRO A 42 -19.64 5.72 -1.64
C PRO A 42 -18.78 6.26 -2.78
N ALA A 43 -19.09 7.44 -3.31
CA ALA A 43 -18.23 8.07 -4.31
C ALA A 43 -16.85 8.39 -3.70
N LEU A 44 -15.79 8.08 -4.44
CA LEU A 44 -14.43 8.48 -4.08
C LEU A 44 -14.15 9.90 -4.59
N PRO A 45 -13.49 10.74 -3.80
CA PRO A 45 -13.04 12.05 -4.27
C PRO A 45 -11.92 11.91 -5.32
N GLU A 46 -11.76 12.97 -6.13
CA GLU A 46 -10.59 13.10 -7.00
C GLU A 46 -9.31 13.23 -6.15
N PRO A 47 -8.20 12.60 -6.57
CA PRO A 47 -6.93 12.72 -5.86
C PRO A 47 -6.40 14.14 -5.99
N VAL A 48 -5.95 14.72 -4.87
CA VAL A 48 -5.13 15.94 -4.89
C VAL A 48 -3.68 15.50 -4.97
N ILE A 49 -3.17 15.35 -6.20
CA ILE A 49 -1.80 14.97 -6.48
C ILE A 49 -0.96 16.23 -6.62
N GLU A 50 0.06 16.37 -5.78
CA GLU A 50 0.98 17.50 -5.90
C GLU A 50 1.95 17.31 -7.07
N PRO A 51 2.28 18.37 -7.82
CA PRO A 51 3.12 18.26 -9.00
C PRO A 51 4.58 18.03 -8.61
N VAL A 52 4.96 16.77 -8.42
CA VAL A 52 6.37 16.35 -8.34
C VAL A 52 6.76 15.72 -9.68
N GLN A 53 7.87 16.19 -10.28
CA GLN A 53 8.33 15.66 -11.58
C GLN A 53 8.55 14.15 -11.57
N TRP A 54 8.91 13.63 -10.40
CA TRP A 54 8.97 12.22 -10.05
C TRP A 54 8.96 12.14 -8.53
N TRP A 55 8.29 11.14 -7.95
CA TRP A 55 8.37 10.83 -6.53
C TRP A 55 8.67 9.35 -6.39
N SER A 56 9.54 9.02 -5.44
CA SER A 56 9.87 7.65 -5.11
C SER A 56 9.81 7.45 -3.60
N PRO A 57 9.22 6.35 -3.13
CA PRO A 57 9.28 5.90 -1.76
C PRO A 57 10.65 5.29 -1.44
N ASP A 58 11.74 5.95 -1.79
CA ASP A 58 13.08 5.73 -1.23
C ASP A 58 13.78 7.09 -1.04
N TRP A 59 13.03 8.21 -1.07
CA TRP A 59 13.58 9.57 -1.02
C TRP A 59 14.51 9.81 0.17
N ARG A 60 14.22 9.19 1.33
CA ARG A 60 15.09 9.26 2.53
C ARG A 60 16.47 8.66 2.28
N GLU A 61 16.53 7.56 1.54
CA GLU A 61 17.78 6.90 1.16
C GLU A 61 18.50 7.70 0.06
N ALA A 62 17.73 8.22 -0.90
CA ALA A 62 18.25 9.09 -1.95
C ALA A 62 18.83 10.42 -1.41
N GLY A 63 18.61 10.73 -0.13
CA GLY A 63 19.07 11.97 0.51
C GLY A 63 18.26 13.19 0.07
N GLU A 64 17.04 12.95 -0.41
CA GLU A 64 16.11 13.98 -0.85
C GLU A 64 15.22 14.43 0.31
N THR A 65 14.48 15.52 0.12
CA THR A 65 13.49 16.01 1.10
C THR A 65 12.10 15.91 0.49
N ASP A 66 11.19 15.25 1.19
CA ASP A 66 9.78 15.20 0.80
C ASP A 66 9.01 16.30 1.55
N GLU A 67 8.61 17.34 0.81
CA GLU A 67 7.78 18.44 1.35
C GLU A 67 6.42 17.95 1.89
N PHE A 68 5.99 16.76 1.46
CA PHE A 68 4.73 16.13 1.84
C PHE A 68 4.92 14.89 2.72
N GLU A 69 6.05 14.75 3.41
CA GLU A 69 6.31 13.64 4.33
C GLU A 69 5.19 13.44 5.37
N ALA A 70 4.58 14.53 5.85
CA ALA A 70 3.47 14.49 6.81
C ALA A 70 2.10 14.15 6.18
N GLU A 71 2.00 14.25 4.85
CA GLU A 71 0.78 14.05 4.07
C GLU A 71 1.04 13.09 2.89
N PRO A 72 1.53 11.86 3.15
CA PRO A 72 2.01 10.95 2.11
C PRO A 72 0.92 10.57 1.10
N TRP A 73 -0.37 10.73 1.42
CA TRP A 73 -1.49 10.53 0.49
C TRP A 73 -1.54 11.56 -0.67
N ARG A 74 -0.78 12.65 -0.61
CA ARG A 74 -0.69 13.66 -1.70
C ARG A 74 0.18 13.21 -2.88
N HIS A 75 0.86 12.08 -2.75
CA HIS A 75 1.66 11.48 -3.82
C HIS A 75 0.79 10.69 -4.81
N ASP A 76 1.27 10.50 -6.03
CA ASP A 76 0.54 9.74 -7.07
C ASP A 76 0.67 8.22 -6.86
N TRP A 77 -0.07 7.71 -5.86
CA TRP A 77 -0.03 6.28 -5.50
C TRP A 77 -0.51 5.37 -6.62
N ALA A 78 -1.49 5.80 -7.42
CA ALA A 78 -2.02 4.99 -8.50
C ALA A 78 -1.00 4.79 -9.62
N SER A 79 -0.35 5.88 -10.07
CA SER A 79 0.75 5.76 -11.04
C SER A 79 1.93 5.03 -10.45
N TRP A 80 2.25 5.24 -9.17
CA TRP A 80 3.34 4.54 -8.50
C TRP A 80 3.11 3.02 -8.42
N LEU A 81 1.92 2.58 -7.98
CA LEU A 81 1.55 1.16 -7.91
C LEU A 81 1.40 0.51 -9.30
N SER A 82 1.02 1.28 -10.32
CA SER A 82 0.88 0.78 -11.70
C SER A 82 2.22 0.76 -12.46
N GLY A 83 3.12 1.68 -12.15
CA GLY A 83 4.41 1.87 -12.82
C GLY A 83 5.56 1.03 -12.23
N SER A 84 5.36 0.41 -11.07
CA SER A 84 6.31 -0.54 -10.48
C SER A 84 6.59 -1.69 -11.46
N MET A 85 7.87 -1.93 -11.75
CA MET A 85 8.27 -2.91 -12.77
C MET A 85 7.80 -4.30 -12.39
N SER A 86 7.38 -5.11 -13.36
CA SER A 86 7.25 -6.55 -13.18
C SER A 86 8.66 -7.14 -13.05
N GLY A 87 8.94 -7.85 -11.96
CA GLY A 87 9.87 -8.98 -12.01
C GLY A 87 9.34 -10.06 -12.98
N SER A 88 9.48 -11.33 -12.64
CA SER A 88 8.82 -12.42 -13.40
C SER A 88 7.29 -12.39 -13.36
N THR A 89 6.67 -11.43 -12.66
CA THR A 89 5.23 -11.39 -12.36
C THR A 89 4.59 -10.05 -12.69
N VAL A 90 3.40 -10.09 -13.30
CA VAL A 90 2.65 -8.90 -13.76
C VAL A 90 2.20 -8.06 -12.56
N ALA A 91 2.58 -6.78 -12.52
CA ALA A 91 2.11 -5.84 -11.52
C ALA A 91 0.60 -5.62 -11.61
N SER A 92 -0.06 -5.46 -10.47
CA SER A 92 -1.51 -5.23 -10.40
C SER A 92 -1.87 -4.47 -9.13
N ALA A 93 -2.77 -3.50 -9.24
CA ALA A 93 -3.36 -2.83 -8.08
C ALA A 93 -4.84 -2.55 -8.35
N ALA A 94 -5.66 -2.66 -7.30
CA ALA A 94 -7.10 -2.45 -7.39
C ALA A 94 -7.66 -1.98 -6.05
N LEU A 95 -8.59 -1.04 -6.11
CA LEU A 95 -9.39 -0.59 -4.99
C LEU A 95 -10.84 -1.07 -5.19
N VAL A 96 -11.34 -1.91 -4.30
CA VAL A 96 -12.62 -2.62 -4.48
C VAL A 96 -13.56 -2.33 -3.32
N TRP A 97 -14.82 -2.04 -3.60
CA TRP A 97 -15.85 -1.99 -2.58
C TRP A 97 -16.34 -3.40 -2.23
N THR A 98 -16.14 -3.78 -0.98
CA THR A 98 -16.39 -5.13 -0.50
C THR A 98 -17.82 -5.33 0.03
N LEU A 99 -18.22 -6.59 0.18
CA LEU A 99 -19.48 -7.00 0.80
C LEU A 99 -19.64 -6.49 2.25
N SER A 100 -18.53 -6.28 2.95
CA SER A 100 -18.52 -5.72 4.32
C SER A 100 -18.68 -4.21 4.35
N LYS A 101 -18.96 -3.58 3.20
CA LYS A 101 -19.11 -2.13 3.02
C LYS A 101 -17.84 -1.37 3.39
N ARG A 102 -16.71 -1.83 2.85
CA ARG A 102 -15.38 -1.24 3.04
C ARG A 102 -14.62 -1.19 1.73
N TRP A 103 -13.77 -0.19 1.60
CA TRP A 103 -12.78 -0.14 0.54
C TRP A 103 -11.63 -1.08 0.88
N ASN A 104 -11.34 -2.02 -0.02
CA ASN A 104 -10.19 -2.92 0.07
C ASN A 104 -9.19 -2.56 -1.02
N LEU A 105 -7.95 -2.25 -0.61
CA LEU A 105 -6.84 -2.08 -1.53
C LEU A 105 -6.12 -3.42 -1.64
N THR A 106 -5.99 -3.92 -2.86
CA THR A 106 -5.10 -5.03 -3.20
C THR A 106 -3.98 -4.52 -4.09
N CYS A 107 -2.75 -4.98 -3.86
CA CYS A 107 -1.69 -4.78 -4.83
C CYS A 107 -0.67 -5.92 -4.85
N ARG A 108 -0.01 -6.01 -5.99
CA ARG A 108 1.19 -6.78 -6.27
C ARG A 108 2.09 -5.92 -7.14
N CYS A 109 3.29 -5.62 -6.65
CA CYS A 109 4.21 -4.70 -7.32
C CYS A 109 5.66 -5.05 -6.96
N SER A 110 6.60 -4.87 -7.89
CA SER A 110 8.03 -5.05 -7.60
C SER A 110 8.79 -3.73 -7.70
N PHE A 111 9.71 -3.52 -6.76
CA PHE A 111 10.43 -2.28 -6.58
C PHE A 111 11.92 -2.56 -6.58
N LYS A 112 12.71 -1.65 -7.15
CA LYS A 112 14.16 -1.68 -7.01
C LYS A 112 14.57 -1.04 -5.68
N SER A 113 14.22 -1.70 -4.59
CA SER A 113 14.49 -1.26 -3.22
C SER A 113 14.52 -2.48 -2.29
N TRP A 114 14.95 -2.29 -1.05
CA TRP A 114 14.93 -3.33 -0.02
C TRP A 114 13.66 -3.23 0.85
N ALA A 115 13.34 -4.30 1.58
CA ALA A 115 12.08 -4.41 2.31
C ALA A 115 11.85 -3.29 3.36
N GLU A 116 12.87 -2.93 4.14
CA GLU A 116 12.78 -1.89 5.17
C GLU A 116 12.49 -0.51 4.60
N ALA A 117 13.09 -0.16 3.46
CA ALA A 117 12.82 1.11 2.78
C ALA A 117 11.34 1.15 2.40
N ILE A 118 10.86 0.14 1.68
CA ILE A 118 9.43 0.02 1.30
C ILE A 118 8.51 0.10 2.52
N PHE A 119 8.83 -0.60 3.61
CA PHE A 119 8.00 -0.63 4.80
C PHE A 119 7.81 0.76 5.43
N VAL A 120 8.86 1.59 5.49
CA VAL A 120 8.76 2.98 5.96
C VAL A 120 7.70 3.78 5.19
N PHE A 121 7.43 3.43 3.93
CA PHE A 121 6.39 4.09 3.12
C PHE A 121 5.03 3.46 3.22
N LEU A 122 4.93 2.23 3.73
CA LEU A 122 3.64 1.60 3.99
C LEU A 122 3.15 1.88 5.41
N GLU A 123 4.04 2.20 6.35
CA GLU A 123 3.71 2.31 7.77
C GLU A 123 2.64 3.37 8.06
N TRP A 124 2.62 4.46 7.27
CA TRP A 124 1.65 5.55 7.42
C TRP A 124 0.21 5.11 7.15
N LEU A 125 0.00 4.00 6.42
CA LEU A 125 -1.33 3.45 6.19
C LEU A 125 -1.93 2.85 7.47
N GLY A 126 -1.09 2.45 8.43
CA GLY A 126 -1.49 1.75 9.65
C GLY A 126 -2.72 2.35 10.34
N PRO A 127 -2.74 3.66 10.63
CA PRO A 127 -3.89 4.34 11.23
C PRO A 127 -5.19 4.27 10.42
N PHE A 128 -5.14 3.98 9.13
CA PHE A 128 -6.30 3.96 8.22
C PHE A 128 -6.77 2.55 7.87
N ILE A 129 -6.01 1.53 8.24
CA ILE A 129 -6.37 0.13 8.01
C ILE A 129 -7.23 -0.38 9.16
N ASP A 130 -8.22 -1.18 8.80
CA ASP A 130 -9.09 -1.84 9.75
C ASP A 130 -8.38 -3.02 10.43
N SER A 131 -8.49 -3.04 11.76
CA SER A 131 -8.01 -4.11 12.62
C SER A 131 -9.20 -4.60 13.44
N TRP A 132 -9.92 -5.59 12.92
CA TRP A 132 -11.04 -6.18 13.65
C TRP A 132 -10.51 -6.75 14.97
N GLU A 133 -11.11 -6.28 16.08
CA GLU A 133 -10.97 -6.87 17.41
C GLU A 133 -9.57 -6.82 18.07
N ASP A 134 -8.74 -5.80 17.77
CA ASP A 134 -7.37 -5.62 18.32
C ASP A 134 -6.42 -6.81 18.09
N ARG A 135 -6.82 -7.80 17.27
CA ARG A 135 -5.99 -8.95 16.92
C ARG A 135 -5.03 -8.58 15.79
N PRO A 136 -3.77 -9.04 15.84
CA PRO A 136 -2.88 -8.96 14.69
C PRO A 136 -3.51 -9.63 13.47
N ARG A 137 -3.51 -8.93 12.34
CA ARG A 137 -3.97 -9.45 11.05
C ARG A 137 -2.84 -9.39 10.04
N LEU A 138 -2.53 -10.51 9.40
CA LEU A 138 -1.62 -10.54 8.26
C LEU A 138 -2.32 -9.85 7.09
N VAL A 139 -1.71 -8.80 6.54
CA VAL A 139 -2.24 -8.03 5.40
C VAL A 139 -1.39 -8.18 4.14
N GLY A 140 -0.20 -8.78 4.24
CA GLY A 140 0.66 -8.95 3.09
C GLY A 140 2.05 -9.46 3.43
N TYR A 141 2.94 -9.36 2.45
CA TYR A 141 4.36 -9.67 2.60
C TYR A 141 5.20 -8.82 1.64
N ILE A 142 6.50 -8.73 1.94
CA ILE A 142 7.53 -8.19 1.06
C ILE A 142 8.57 -9.30 0.82
N ASP A 143 8.72 -9.71 -0.44
CA ASP A 143 9.71 -10.71 -0.86
C ASP A 143 10.93 -9.98 -1.43
N ASP A 144 12.00 -9.88 -0.63
CA ASP A 144 13.26 -9.23 -1.02
C ASP A 144 14.21 -10.27 -1.64
N GLU A 145 14.74 -10.00 -2.84
CA GLU A 145 15.62 -10.95 -3.55
C GLU A 145 16.92 -11.29 -2.80
N GLN A 146 17.31 -10.47 -1.81
CA GLN A 146 18.49 -10.69 -0.99
C GLN A 146 18.23 -11.59 0.22
N GLU A 147 16.98 -11.79 0.60
CA GLU A 147 16.61 -12.54 1.79
C GLU A 147 16.03 -13.92 1.45
N PRO A 148 16.31 -14.96 2.27
CA PRO A 148 15.82 -16.31 2.00
C PRO A 148 14.32 -16.48 2.32
N ARG A 149 13.71 -15.55 3.06
CA ARG A 149 12.29 -15.58 3.43
C ARG A 149 11.69 -14.18 3.31
N PRO A 150 10.39 -14.09 2.99
CA PRO A 150 9.72 -12.80 2.93
C PRO A 150 9.55 -12.20 4.32
N TYR A 151 9.45 -10.89 4.36
CA TYR A 151 8.98 -10.13 5.51
C TYR A 151 7.46 -10.14 5.52
N LEU A 152 6.85 -10.33 6.70
CA LEU A 152 5.38 -10.33 6.83
C LEU A 152 4.88 -8.96 7.24
N LEU A 153 3.80 -8.50 6.59
CA LEU A 153 3.12 -7.25 6.93
C LEU A 153 1.89 -7.54 7.77
N TRP A 154 1.90 -7.03 9.00
CA TRP A 154 0.82 -7.18 9.97
C TRP A 154 0.18 -5.84 10.28
N VAL A 155 -1.13 -5.86 10.54
CA VAL A 155 -1.82 -4.73 11.18
C VAL A 155 -2.18 -5.12 12.59
N GLN A 156 -1.72 -4.32 13.56
CA GLN A 156 -2.03 -4.48 14.97
C GLN A 156 -2.14 -3.11 15.64
N HIS A 157 -3.18 -2.89 16.45
CA HIS A 157 -3.41 -1.61 17.14
C HIS A 157 -3.33 -0.39 16.22
N ARG A 158 -3.90 -0.48 15.01
CA ARG A 158 -3.86 0.57 13.98
C ARG A 158 -2.43 1.01 13.59
N ARG A 159 -1.50 0.07 13.64
CA ARG A 159 -0.13 0.21 13.12
C ARG A 159 0.11 -0.91 12.13
N LEU A 160 0.75 -0.57 11.02
CA LEU A 160 1.38 -1.57 10.18
C LEU A 160 2.72 -1.92 10.82
N VAL A 161 3.03 -3.21 10.89
CA VAL A 161 4.25 -3.75 11.48
C VAL A 161 4.84 -4.73 10.50
N MET A 162 6.15 -4.68 10.32
CA MET A 162 6.89 -5.67 9.55
C MET A 162 7.53 -6.68 10.49
N GLU A 163 7.27 -7.96 10.26
CA GLU A 163 7.94 -9.07 10.93
C GLU A 163 9.02 -9.63 10.02
N ASP A 164 10.25 -9.68 10.53
CA ASP A 164 11.39 -10.29 9.87
C ASP A 164 11.45 -11.80 10.19
N LEU A 165 11.40 -12.62 9.15
CA LEU A 165 11.48 -14.08 9.24
C LEU A 165 12.91 -14.62 9.04
N ASN A 166 13.91 -13.75 8.91
CA ASN A 166 15.32 -14.03 8.64
C ASN A 166 16.18 -13.80 9.90
N PRO A 167 15.96 -14.54 11.01
CA PRO A 167 16.71 -14.31 12.24
C PRO A 167 18.21 -14.57 12.01
N GLY A 168 19.01 -13.51 12.13
CA GLY A 168 20.47 -13.58 11.98
C GLY A 168 20.99 -13.42 10.55
N GLY A 169 20.23 -12.80 9.64
CA GLY A 169 20.77 -12.26 8.39
C GLY A 169 21.93 -11.30 8.69
N GLY A 170 23.07 -11.51 8.03
CA GLY A 170 24.37 -10.91 8.35
C GLY A 170 24.90 -9.95 7.29
#